data_AF-A0A4U3I7G8-F1
#
_entry.id   AF-A0A4U3I7G8-F1
#
_cell.length_a   1.000
_cell.length_b   1.000
_cell.length_c   1.000
_cell.angle_alpha   90.00
_cell.angle_beta   90.00
_cell.angle_gamma   90.00
#
_symmetry.space_group_name_H-M   'P 1'
#
loop_
_entity.id
_entity.type
_entity.pdbx_description
1 polymer ?
#
loop_
_entity_poly.entity_id
_entity_poly.type
_entity_poly.pdbx_seq_one_letter_code
_entity_poly.pdbx_strand_id
1 'polypeptide(L)' 'MLNTSFISSLRSAVGTSLRARQLNREEERLIRYYRLLSEQDREAVRCLMFAVKEASRSEHPKQ' A
#
# COMPACT_ATOMS: atom_id res chain seq x y z
N MET A 1 16.27 -1.74 -22.04
CA MET A 1 15.84 -0.41 -21.53
C MET A 1 14.55 -0.59 -20.73
N LEU A 2 14.63 -0.50 -19.40
CA LEU A 2 13.46 -0.65 -18.53
C LEU A 2 12.66 0.66 -18.53
N ASN A 3 11.39 0.56 -18.91
CA ASN A 3 10.46 1.66 -19.11
C ASN A 3 10.10 2.29 -17.74
N THR A 4 10.78 3.39 -17.37
CA THR A 4 10.63 4.12 -16.11
C THR A 4 9.38 5.00 -16.02
N SER A 5 8.49 4.92 -17.01
CA SER A 5 7.30 5.77 -17.15
C SER A 5 6.21 5.51 -16.10
N PHE A 6 6.20 4.34 -15.43
CA PHE A 6 5.22 4.02 -14.39
C PHE A 6 5.41 4.77 -13.06
N ILE A 7 6.56 5.41 -12.84
CA ILE A 7 6.88 6.07 -11.57
C ILE A 7 6.27 7.48 -11.48
N SER A 8 5.93 8.10 -12.62
CA SER A 8 5.45 9.50 -12.66
C SER A 8 3.98 9.68 -12.22
N SER A 9 3.13 8.65 -12.30
CA SER A 9 1.69 8.84 -12.05
C SER A 9 1.28 8.81 -10.57
N LEU A 10 2.11 8.27 -9.67
CA LEU A 10 1.83 8.26 -8.23
C LEU A 10 2.17 9.59 -7.53
N ARG A 11 2.82 10.53 -8.23
CA ARG A 11 3.29 11.81 -7.65
C ARG A 11 2.18 12.87 -7.49
N SER A 12 0.98 12.66 -8.05
CA SER A 12 -0.07 13.70 -8.14
C SER A 12 -1.28 13.50 -7.22
N ALA A 13 -1.17 12.71 -6.13
CA ALA A 13 -2.15 12.79 -5.04
C ALA A 13 -1.84 14.06 -4.22
N VAL A 14 -2.48 15.16 -4.60
CA VAL A 14 -2.42 16.47 -3.93
C VAL A 14 -2.73 16.29 -2.45
N GLY A 15 -1.72 16.50 -1.60
CA GLY A 15 -1.86 16.47 -0.12
C GLY A 15 -0.93 15.49 0.59
N THR A 16 -0.40 14.48 -0.10
CA THR A 16 0.65 13.63 0.47
C THR A 16 1.96 13.92 -0.23
N SER A 17 2.85 14.67 0.41
CA SER A 17 4.28 14.61 0.09
C SER A 17 4.74 13.19 0.43
N LEU A 18 4.46 12.24 -0.46
CA LEU A 18 5.11 10.94 -0.50
C LEU A 18 6.52 11.22 -0.96
N ARG A 19 7.34 11.74 -0.03
CA ARG A 19 8.80 11.69 -0.17
C ARG A 19 9.09 10.27 -0.63
N ALA A 20 9.73 10.11 -1.78
CA ALA A 20 10.01 8.82 -2.36
C ALA A 20 10.99 8.07 -1.44
N ARG A 21 10.44 7.49 -0.37
CA ARG A 21 11.15 6.61 0.54
C ARG A 21 11.45 5.36 -0.28
N GLN A 22 12.72 4.98 -0.32
CA GLN A 22 13.10 3.70 -0.89
C GLN A 22 12.39 2.60 -0.12
N LEU A 23 11.69 1.76 -0.86
CA LEU A 23 11.06 0.58 -0.30
C LEU A 23 12.14 -0.40 0.10
N ASN A 24 11.96 -1.06 1.24
CA ASN A 24 12.79 -2.20 1.59
C ASN A 24 12.40 -3.41 0.72
N ARG A 25 13.24 -4.46 0.75
CA ARG A 25 13.07 -5.65 -0.06
C ARG A 25 11.71 -6.34 0.15
N GLU A 26 11.19 -6.33 1.37
CA GLU A 26 9.91 -6.94 1.71
C GLU A 26 8.72 -6.10 1.24
N GLU A 27 8.81 -4.77 1.38
CA GLU A 27 7.82 -3.83 0.83
C GLU A 27 7.71 -3.98 -0.70
N GLU A 28 8.84 -4.10 -1.40
CA GLU A 28 8.83 -4.38 -2.83
C GLU A 28 8.23 -5.75 -3.16
N ARG A 29 8.57 -6.77 -2.37
CA ARG A 29 8.07 -8.14 -2.57
C ARG A 29 6.55 -8.19 -2.38
N LEU A 30 6.02 -7.50 -1.38
CA LEU A 30 4.58 -7.34 -1.16
C LEU A 30 3.91 -6.71 -2.37
N ILE A 31 4.43 -5.59 -2.88
CA ILE A 31 3.86 -4.92 -4.06
C ILE A 31 3.85 -5.85 -5.28
N ARG A 32 4.93 -6.61 -5.49
CA ARG A 32 5.02 -7.59 -6.58
C ARG A 32 3.91 -8.63 -6.48
N TYR A 33 3.70 -9.24 -5.32
CA TYR A 33 2.64 -10.23 -5.16
C TYR A 33 1.24 -9.62 -5.23
N TYR A 34 1.00 -8.46 -4.60
CA TYR A 34 -0.29 -7.78 -4.64
C TYR A 34 -0.73 -7.43 -6.07
N ARG A 35 0.22 -7.09 -6.96
CA ARG A 35 -0.08 -6.83 -8.38
C ARG A 35 -0.47 -8.09 -9.16
N LEU A 36 0.01 -9.26 -8.75
CA LEU A 36 -0.31 -10.55 -9.38
C LEU A 36 -1.66 -11.11 -8.94
N LEU A 37 -2.25 -10.59 -7.86
CA LEU A 37 -3.57 -11.01 -7.38
C LEU A 37 -4.68 -10.67 -8.38
N SER A 38 -5.76 -11.45 -8.32
CA SER A 38 -7.03 -11.10 -8.99
C SER A 38 -7.63 -9.83 -8.36
N GLU A 39 -8.58 -9.20 -9.05
CA GLU A 39 -9.29 -8.05 -8.46
C GLU A 39 -10.06 -8.41 -7.19
N GLN A 40 -10.65 -9.61 -7.15
CA GLN A 40 -11.39 -10.10 -5.99
C GLN A 40 -10.46 -10.29 -4.79
N ASP A 41 -9.28 -10.87 -5.00
CA ASP A 41 -8.29 -11.05 -3.94
C ASP A 41 -7.73 -9.70 -3.48
N ARG A 42 -7.51 -8.75 -4.40
CA ARG A 42 -7.10 -7.39 -4.04
C ARG A 42 -8.14 -6.71 -3.15
N GLU A 43 -9.42 -6.88 -3.45
CA GLU A 43 -10.50 -6.35 -2.62
C GLU A 43 -10.52 -7.01 -1.23
N ALA A 44 -10.39 -8.33 -1.16
CA ALA A 44 -10.31 -9.04 0.11
C ALA A 44 -9.13 -8.55 0.99
N VAL A 45 -7.97 -8.30 0.39
CA VAL A 45 -6.81 -7.71 1.09
C VAL A 45 -7.12 -6.31 1.61
N ARG A 46 -7.82 -5.46 0.85
CA ARG A 46 -8.25 -4.12 1.32
C ARG A 46 -9.19 -4.24 2.52
N CYS A 47 -10.18 -5.12 2.45
CA CYS A 47 -11.09 -5.38 3.57
C CYS A 47 -10.35 -5.86 4.81
N LEU A 48 -9.38 -6.79 4.65
CA LEU A 48 -8.56 -7.28 5.74
C LEU A 48 -7.71 -6.17 6.37
N MET A 49 -7.03 -5.36 5.55
CA MET A 49 -6.23 -4.23 6.05
C MET A 49 -7.09 -3.18 6.77
N PHE A 50 -8.31 -2.95 6.30
CA PHE A 50 -9.28 -2.12 7.00
C PHE A 50 -9.62 -2.70 8.39
N ALA A 51 -9.99 -3.98 8.46
CA ALA A 51 -10.31 -4.65 9.72
C ALA A 51 -9.14 -4.63 10.72
N VAL A 52 -7.92 -4.91 10.26
CA VAL A 52 -6.70 -4.84 11.09
C VAL A 52 -6.48 -3.43 11.64
N LYS A 53 -6.64 -2.40 10.80
CA LYS A 53 -6.50 -1.01 11.21
C LYS A 53 -7.51 -0.63 12.29
N GLU A 54 -8.77 -1.03 12.13
CA GLU A 54 -9.81 -0.74 13.12
C GLU A 54 -9.59 -1.52 14.42
N ALA A 55 -9.19 -2.79 14.36
CA ALA A 55 -8.83 -3.58 15.54
C ALA A 55 -7.68 -2.95 16.33
N SER A 56 -6.63 -2.47 15.65
CA SER A 56 -5.51 -1.78 16.31
C SER A 56 -5.90 -0.47 17.00
N ARG A 57 -6.96 0.20 16.54
CA ARG A 57 -7.48 1.43 17.16
C ARG A 57 -8.28 1.13 18.42
N SER A 58 -8.98 0.00 18.46
CA SER A 58 -9.74 -0.43 19.64
C SER A 58 -8.85 -0.86 20.81
N GLU A 59 -7.60 -1.25 20.57
CA GLU A 59 -6.64 -1.65 21.63
C GLU A 59 -5.91 -0.46 22.29
N HIS A 60 -6.11 0.76 21.80
CA HIS A 60 -5.65 1.98 22.46
C HIS A 60 -6.83 2.77 23.02
N PRO A 61 -7.39 2.37 24.19
CA PRO A 61 -8.23 3.30 24.93
C PRO A 61 -7.34 4.49 25.28
N LYS A 62 -7.76 5.67 24.83
CA LYS A 62 -7.15 6.95 25.21
C LYS A 62 -6.98 6.95 26.73
N GLN A 63 -5.72 6.89 27.19
CA GLN A 63 -5.37 7.34 28.54
C GLN A 63 -5.41 8.87 28.57
#